data_AF-A0A524C2S0-F1
#
_entry.id   AF-A0A524C2S0-F1
#
_cell.length_a   1.000
_cell.length_b   1.000
_cell.length_c   1.000
_cell.angle_alpha   90.00
_cell.angle_beta   90.00
_cell.angle_gamma   90.00
#
_symmetry.space_group_name_H-M   'P 1'
#
loop_
_entity.id
_entity.type
_entity.pdbx_description
1 polymer ?
#
loop_
_entity_poly.entity_id
_entity_poly.type
_entity_poly.pdbx_seq_one_letter_code
_entity_poly.pdbx_strand_id
1 'polypeptide(L)'
;MLFVIFLNFALAIVFSWLSKVLRLYTGLDYLVDADIPSDGTFLAEFLLRIVSFRFTFFFLTIGVSISYILRVKAFNEDYKSWEKYFVIVFGIITGGYLIIIYNKSILLLDLIAFIFIAVYTAFVYGPFMIRSIKVARSVPEKVYKTAFYSLALMAISFIFVLIFQFIDRIYVVLGSPGYTPFYFMGMVAVVISILGAYLGYIRPGASEK
;
A
#
# COMPACT_ATOMS: atom_id res chain seq x y z
N MET A 1 -6.95 14.65 6.37
CA MET A 1 -7.09 13.19 6.13
C MET A 1 -6.30 12.76 4.90
N LEU A 2 -6.61 13.29 3.72
CA LEU A 2 -5.83 12.99 2.50
C LEU A 2 -4.34 13.24 2.66
N PHE A 3 -3.93 14.37 3.23
CA PHE A 3 -2.52 14.64 3.51
C PHE A 3 -1.83 13.49 4.27
N VAL A 4 -2.50 12.92 5.28
CA VAL A 4 -1.94 11.81 6.08
C VAL A 4 -1.88 10.53 5.26
N ILE A 5 -2.87 10.25 4.41
CA ILE A 5 -2.85 9.10 3.47
C ILE A 5 -1.66 9.25 2.51
N PHE A 6 -1.51 10.42 1.88
CA PHE A 6 -0.41 10.68 0.96
C PHE A 6 0.96 10.65 1.62
N LEU A 7 1.07 11.19 2.84
CA LEU A 7 2.32 11.13 3.61
C LEU A 7 2.72 9.67 3.86
N ASN A 8 1.78 8.82 4.29
CA ASN A 8 2.05 7.40 4.50
C ASN A 8 2.45 6.68 3.20
N PHE A 9 1.79 6.98 2.09
CA PHE A 9 2.17 6.40 0.80
C PHE A 9 3.51 6.91 0.28
N ALA A 10 3.82 8.20 0.48
CA ALA A 10 5.13 8.75 0.18
C ALA A 10 6.23 8.07 1.00
N LEU A 11 6.00 7.89 2.31
CA LEU A 11 6.92 7.14 3.18
C LEU A 11 7.07 5.69 2.70
N ALA A 12 5.98 5.01 2.33
CA ALA A 12 6.06 3.66 1.79
C ALA A 12 6.93 3.57 0.52
N ILE A 13 6.78 4.53 -0.39
CA ILE A 13 7.61 4.65 -1.61
C ILE A 13 9.08 4.89 -1.24
N VAL A 14 9.34 5.83 -0.34
CA VAL A 14 10.71 6.14 0.13
C VAL A 14 11.38 4.90 0.73
N PHE A 15 10.70 4.17 1.63
CA PHE A 15 11.25 2.93 2.19
C PHE A 15 11.42 1.82 1.15
N SER A 16 10.53 1.76 0.14
CA SER A 16 10.65 0.80 -0.97
C SER A 16 11.90 1.09 -1.81
N TRP A 17 12.18 2.36 -2.09
CA TRP A 17 13.39 2.77 -2.79
C TRP A 17 14.64 2.61 -1.93
N LEU A 18 14.56 2.96 -0.65
CA LEU A 18 15.66 2.80 0.29
C LEU A 18 16.07 1.33 0.42
N SER A 19 15.11 0.39 0.46
CA SER A 19 15.39 -1.06 0.39
C SER A 19 16.28 -1.42 -0.80
N LYS A 20 15.98 -0.86 -1.98
CA LYS A 20 16.72 -1.10 -3.22
C LYS A 20 18.11 -0.49 -3.18
N VAL A 21 18.22 0.76 -2.72
CA VAL A 21 19.50 1.45 -2.56
C VAL A 21 20.40 0.69 -1.58
N LEU A 22 19.85 0.25 -0.44
CA LEU A 22 20.58 -0.50 0.57
C LEU A 22 21.11 -1.83 0.03
N ARG A 23 20.28 -2.59 -0.69
CA ARG A 23 20.69 -3.88 -1.31
C ARG A 23 21.79 -3.70 -2.36
N LEU A 24 21.80 -2.60 -3.11
CA LEU A 24 22.70 -2.43 -4.25
C LEU A 24 24.02 -1.70 -3.93
N TYR A 25 24.01 -0.77 -2.97
CA TYR A 25 25.09 0.21 -2.84
C TYR A 25 25.80 0.23 -1.47
N THR A 26 25.36 -0.57 -0.49
CA THR A 26 25.97 -0.52 0.85
C THR A 26 27.19 -1.41 1.02
N GLY A 27 27.35 -2.44 0.18
CA GLY A 27 28.37 -3.47 0.37
C GLY A 27 28.16 -4.31 1.64
N LEU A 28 26.98 -4.25 2.26
CA LEU A 28 26.64 -5.02 3.44
C LEU A 28 26.03 -6.36 3.01
N ASP A 29 26.88 -7.39 2.88
CA ASP A 29 26.48 -8.69 2.31
C ASP A 29 25.31 -9.34 3.06
N TYR A 30 25.23 -9.17 4.38
CA TYR A 30 24.15 -9.72 5.21
C TYR A 30 22.75 -9.15 4.89
N LEU A 31 22.65 -8.04 4.15
CA LEU A 31 21.39 -7.46 3.67
C LEU A 31 20.90 -8.11 2.37
N VAL A 32 21.78 -8.76 1.62
CA VAL A 32 21.49 -9.34 0.32
C VAL A 32 21.42 -10.86 0.42
N ASP A 33 22.41 -11.45 1.09
CA ASP A 33 22.55 -12.88 1.27
C ASP A 33 21.80 -13.35 2.52
N ALA A 34 20.94 -14.36 2.34
CA ALA A 34 20.14 -14.95 3.40
C ALA A 34 20.98 -15.86 4.33
N ASP A 35 22.12 -16.35 3.85
CA ASP A 35 22.99 -17.30 4.55
C ASP A 35 24.04 -16.61 5.42
N ILE A 36 24.34 -15.34 5.16
CA ILE A 36 25.28 -14.54 5.94
C ILE A 36 24.54 -13.94 7.14
N PRO A 37 24.83 -14.28 8.40
CA PRO A 37 24.14 -13.73 9.57
C PRO A 37 24.38 -12.22 9.74
N SER A 38 23.41 -11.49 10.29
CA SER A 38 23.65 -10.13 10.79
C SER A 38 24.42 -10.18 12.11
N ASP A 39 25.07 -9.07 12.46
CA ASP A 39 25.74 -8.90 13.75
C ASP A 39 24.76 -8.75 14.94
N GLY A 40 23.45 -8.80 14.69
CA GLY A 40 22.39 -8.69 15.69
C GLY A 40 22.23 -7.30 16.32
N THR A 41 22.93 -6.28 15.80
CA THR A 41 22.79 -4.92 16.31
C THR A 41 21.42 -4.33 15.98
N PHE A 42 20.97 -3.37 16.79
CA PHE A 42 19.73 -2.64 16.52
C PHE A 42 19.72 -2.02 15.11
N LEU A 43 20.85 -1.47 14.68
CA LEU A 43 20.98 -0.87 13.34
C LEU A 43 20.84 -1.95 12.25
N ALA A 44 21.51 -3.09 12.38
CA ALA A 44 21.39 -4.18 11.41
C ALA A 44 19.94 -4.70 11.31
N GLU A 45 19.29 -4.89 12.45
CA GLU A 45 17.88 -5.31 12.54
C GLU A 45 16.90 -4.29 11.94
N PHE A 46 17.20 -3.00 12.09
CA PHE A 46 16.43 -1.92 11.47
C PHE A 46 16.62 -1.90 9.95
N LEU A 47 17.86 -2.01 9.46
CA LEU A 47 18.17 -2.06 8.03
C LEU A 47 17.54 -3.28 7.34
N LEU A 48 17.58 -4.45 7.99
CA LEU A 48 16.94 -5.67 7.51
C LEU A 48 15.42 -5.48 7.32
N ARG A 49 14.74 -4.80 8.24
CA ARG A 49 13.31 -4.47 8.10
C ARG A 49 13.03 -3.52 6.93
N ILE A 50 13.93 -2.57 6.64
CA ILE A 50 13.82 -1.74 5.44
C ILE A 50 13.95 -2.60 4.20
N VAL A 51 15.02 -3.38 4.11
CA VAL A 51 15.38 -4.23 2.98
C VAL A 51 14.31 -5.29 2.67
N SER A 52 13.62 -5.81 3.68
CA SER A 52 12.49 -6.72 3.54
C SER A 52 11.12 -6.02 3.39
N PHE A 53 11.10 -4.73 3.04
CA PHE A 53 9.89 -3.95 2.76
C PHE A 53 8.89 -3.85 3.94
N ARG A 54 9.33 -4.16 5.17
CA ARG A 54 8.44 -4.18 6.35
C ARG A 54 7.91 -2.79 6.66
N PHE A 55 8.77 -1.78 6.62
CA PHE A 55 8.35 -0.39 6.78
C PHE A 55 7.47 0.08 5.63
N THR A 56 7.76 -0.29 4.38
CA THR A 56 6.88 -0.02 3.24
C THR A 56 5.46 -0.50 3.52
N PHE A 57 5.31 -1.77 3.89
CA PHE A 57 3.99 -2.35 4.17
C PHE A 57 3.34 -1.78 5.43
N PHE A 58 4.13 -1.39 6.43
CA PHE A 58 3.62 -0.79 7.66
C PHE A 58 2.97 0.57 7.36
N PHE A 59 3.66 1.45 6.62
CA PHE A 59 3.08 2.73 6.20
C PHE A 59 1.91 2.54 5.23
N LEU A 60 1.95 1.55 4.33
CA LEU A 60 0.77 1.20 3.52
C LEU A 60 -0.41 0.80 4.40
N THR A 61 -0.19 -0.01 5.45
CA THR A 61 -1.25 -0.44 6.38
C THR A 61 -1.92 0.77 7.02
N ILE A 62 -1.15 1.71 7.56
CA ILE A 62 -1.69 2.95 8.15
C ILE A 62 -2.47 3.76 7.11
N GLY A 63 -1.90 3.95 5.91
CA GLY A 63 -2.57 4.66 4.81
C GLY A 63 -3.91 4.02 4.44
N VAL A 64 -3.95 2.69 4.31
CA VAL A 64 -5.15 1.90 4.02
C VAL A 64 -6.20 2.05 5.14
N SER A 65 -5.79 1.99 6.41
CA SER A 65 -6.72 2.21 7.55
C SER A 65 -7.38 3.59 7.49
N ILE A 66 -6.62 4.63 7.16
CA ILE A 66 -7.14 6.00 7.06
C ILE A 66 -8.01 6.15 5.80
N SER A 67 -7.69 5.46 4.72
CA SER A 67 -8.52 5.41 3.50
C SER A 67 -9.91 4.82 3.75
N TYR A 68 -10.07 3.89 4.71
CA TYR A 68 -11.39 3.45 5.15
C TYR A 68 -12.20 4.59 5.78
N ILE A 69 -11.57 5.36 6.67
CA ILE A 69 -12.21 6.55 7.29
C ILE A 69 -12.59 7.57 6.22
N LEU A 70 -11.72 7.79 5.23
CA LEU A 70 -12.00 8.66 4.09
C LEU A 70 -13.21 8.17 3.31
N ARG A 71 -13.32 6.87 3.01
CA ARG A 71 -14.47 6.28 2.31
C ARG A 71 -15.77 6.60 3.05
N VAL A 72 -15.82 6.30 4.35
CA VAL A 72 -17.02 6.52 5.17
C VAL A 72 -17.44 8.00 5.15
N LYS A 73 -16.47 8.93 5.30
CA LYS A 73 -16.75 10.37 5.27
C LYS A 73 -17.12 10.88 3.87
N ALA A 74 -16.43 10.43 2.82
CA ALA A 74 -16.65 10.90 1.46
C ALA A 74 -18.04 10.54 0.92
N PHE A 75 -18.64 9.46 1.42
CA PHE A 75 -19.97 9.00 1.02
C PHE A 75 -21.05 9.24 2.08
N ASN A 76 -20.74 9.98 3.15
CA ASN A 76 -21.65 10.22 4.29
C ASN A 76 -22.33 8.94 4.78
N GLU A 77 -21.55 7.86 4.90
CA GLU A 77 -22.04 6.56 5.37
C GLU A 77 -21.86 6.42 6.88
N ASP A 78 -22.69 5.60 7.51
CA ASP A 78 -22.45 5.15 8.87
C ASP A 78 -21.38 4.05 8.91
N TYR A 79 -20.59 4.03 9.98
CA TYR A 79 -19.65 2.96 10.22
C TYR A 79 -20.38 1.65 10.48
N LYS A 80 -20.27 0.70 9.56
CA LYS A 80 -20.68 -0.68 9.84
C LYS A 80 -19.72 -1.29 10.86
N SER A 81 -20.25 -1.76 11.98
CA SER A 81 -19.46 -2.30 13.10
C SER A 81 -18.47 -3.37 12.66
N TRP A 82 -18.89 -4.31 11.82
CA TRP A 82 -18.03 -5.40 11.35
C TRP A 82 -16.85 -4.91 10.49
N GLU A 83 -17.08 -3.95 9.58
CA GLU A 83 -16.01 -3.36 8.76
C GLU A 83 -15.03 -2.58 9.63
N LYS A 84 -15.55 -1.81 10.59
CA LYS A 84 -14.73 -1.05 11.54
C LYS A 84 -13.83 -1.97 12.38
N TYR A 85 -14.40 -3.03 12.96
CA TYR A 85 -13.62 -3.98 13.76
C TYR A 85 -12.61 -4.73 12.90
N PHE A 86 -12.98 -5.14 11.69
CA PHE A 86 -12.03 -5.75 10.75
C PHE A 86 -10.87 -4.79 10.47
N VAL A 87 -11.15 -3.52 10.12
CA VAL A 87 -10.11 -2.54 9.82
C VAL A 87 -9.15 -2.33 10.99
N ILE A 88 -9.67 -2.23 12.22
CA ILE A 88 -8.85 -2.01 13.42
C ILE A 88 -8.05 -3.27 13.77
N VAL A 89 -8.72 -4.41 13.97
CA VAL A 89 -8.10 -5.64 14.46
C VAL A 89 -7.13 -6.19 13.42
N PHE A 90 -7.56 -6.29 12.16
CA PHE A 90 -6.70 -6.79 11.09
C PHE A 90 -5.54 -5.82 10.79
N GLY A 91 -5.77 -4.51 10.91
CA GLY A 91 -4.71 -3.50 10.79
C GLY A 91 -3.65 -3.63 11.88
N ILE A 92 -4.05 -3.82 13.14
CA ILE A 92 -3.14 -4.06 14.27
C ILE A 92 -2.36 -5.36 14.08
N ILE A 93 -3.04 -6.46 13.71
CA ILE A 93 -2.40 -7.75 13.45
C ILE A 93 -1.38 -7.61 12.32
N THR A 94 -1.75 -6.97 11.22
CA THR A 94 -0.87 -6.76 10.07
C THR A 94 0.34 -5.89 10.46
N GLY A 95 0.11 -4.76 11.13
CA GLY A 95 1.18 -3.87 11.58
C GLY A 95 2.13 -4.56 12.57
N GLY A 96 1.59 -5.29 13.55
CA GLY A 96 2.37 -6.07 14.50
C GLY A 96 3.19 -7.17 13.82
N TYR A 97 2.58 -7.93 12.91
CA TYR A 97 3.28 -8.94 12.12
C TYR A 97 4.46 -8.34 11.34
N LEU A 98 4.25 -7.19 10.69
CA LEU A 98 5.27 -6.55 9.87
C LEU A 98 6.49 -6.10 10.69
N ILE A 99 6.30 -5.60 11.91
CA ILE A 99 7.39 -5.04 12.73
C ILE A 99 8.06 -6.10 13.61
N ILE A 100 7.27 -7.01 14.18
CA ILE A 100 7.73 -7.98 15.20
C ILE A 100 8.15 -9.30 14.55
N ILE A 101 7.36 -9.83 13.60
CA ILE A 101 7.57 -11.15 13.03
C ILE A 101 8.40 -11.03 11.75
N TYR A 102 9.69 -11.28 11.90
CA TYR A 102 10.64 -11.19 10.82
C TYR A 102 11.79 -12.19 11.00
N ASN A 103 12.11 -12.90 9.93
CA ASN A 103 13.33 -13.69 9.80
C ASN A 103 13.75 -13.67 8.33
N LYS A 104 14.94 -13.12 8.05
CA LYS A 104 15.45 -12.95 6.68
C LYS A 104 15.66 -14.27 5.93
N SER A 105 15.95 -15.35 6.66
CA SER A 105 16.19 -16.67 6.10
C SER A 105 14.88 -17.41 5.75
N ILE A 106 13.72 -16.85 6.11
CA ILE A 106 12.40 -17.47 5.86
C ILE A 106 11.59 -16.60 4.90
N LEU A 107 11.79 -16.83 3.59
CA LEU A 107 11.03 -16.18 2.50
C LEU A 107 9.51 -16.28 2.66
N LEU A 108 9.01 -17.36 3.26
CA LEU A 108 7.58 -17.56 3.52
C LEU A 108 6.98 -16.44 4.39
N LEU A 109 7.75 -15.86 5.32
CA LEU A 109 7.28 -14.75 6.16
C LEU A 109 7.09 -13.46 5.36
N ASP A 110 7.89 -13.24 4.31
CA ASP A 110 7.72 -12.09 3.41
C ASP A 110 6.47 -12.27 2.55
N LEU A 111 6.19 -13.50 2.09
CA LEU A 111 4.98 -13.83 1.35
C LEU A 111 3.72 -13.64 2.21
N ILE A 112 3.75 -14.09 3.47
CA ILE A 112 2.61 -13.89 4.39
C ILE A 112 2.37 -12.40 4.67
N ALA A 113 3.42 -11.63 4.93
CA ALA A 113 3.33 -10.17 5.08
C ALA A 113 2.66 -9.52 3.86
N PHE A 114 3.04 -9.97 2.67
CA PHE A 114 2.47 -9.50 1.43
C PHE A 114 0.97 -9.84 1.32
N ILE A 115 0.60 -11.09 1.62
CA ILE A 115 -0.81 -11.54 1.57
C ILE A 115 -1.66 -10.72 2.54
N PHE A 116 -1.16 -10.45 3.75
CA PHE A 116 -1.89 -9.62 4.73
C PHE A 116 -2.18 -8.22 4.18
N ILE A 117 -1.17 -7.52 3.64
CA ILE A 117 -1.41 -6.17 3.08
C ILE A 117 -2.30 -6.21 1.83
N ALA A 118 -2.20 -7.26 1.01
CA ALA A 118 -3.05 -7.50 -0.15
C ALA A 118 -4.53 -7.64 0.23
N VAL A 119 -4.82 -8.55 1.16
CA VAL A 119 -6.19 -8.76 1.67
C VAL A 119 -6.72 -7.49 2.32
N TYR A 120 -5.91 -6.81 3.13
CA TYR A 120 -6.32 -5.60 3.83
C TYR A 120 -6.67 -4.47 2.86
N THR A 121 -5.83 -4.24 1.85
CA THR A 121 -6.05 -3.20 0.85
C THR A 121 -7.25 -3.52 -0.04
N ALA A 122 -7.39 -4.77 -0.50
CA ALA A 122 -8.54 -5.18 -1.29
C ALA A 122 -9.86 -5.02 -0.50
N PHE A 123 -9.84 -5.35 0.79
CA PHE A 123 -10.99 -5.17 1.68
C PHE A 123 -11.43 -3.71 1.81
N VAL A 124 -10.49 -2.76 1.88
CA VAL A 124 -10.83 -1.33 2.02
C VAL A 124 -11.17 -0.71 0.67
N TYR A 125 -10.33 -0.91 -0.34
CA TYR A 125 -10.45 -0.25 -1.64
C TYR A 125 -11.48 -0.90 -2.56
N GLY A 126 -11.80 -2.19 -2.42
CA GLY A 126 -12.84 -2.86 -3.20
C GLY A 126 -14.22 -2.21 -3.01
N PRO A 127 -14.74 -2.14 -1.77
CA PRO A 127 -15.98 -1.42 -1.47
C PRO A 127 -15.92 0.06 -1.83
N PHE A 128 -14.76 0.73 -1.62
CA PHE A 128 -14.57 2.13 -2.04
C PHE A 128 -14.81 2.26 -3.55
N MET A 129 -14.14 1.46 -4.37
CA MET A 129 -14.30 1.45 -5.82
C MET A 129 -15.76 1.23 -6.24
N ILE A 130 -16.41 0.19 -5.69
CA ILE A 130 -17.80 -0.15 -6.02
C ILE A 130 -18.72 1.03 -5.70
N ARG A 131 -18.55 1.65 -4.53
CA ARG A 131 -19.36 2.79 -4.10
C ARG A 131 -19.13 4.01 -4.98
N SER A 132 -17.88 4.35 -5.27
CA SER A 132 -17.51 5.42 -6.21
C SER A 132 -18.21 5.24 -7.56
N ILE A 133 -18.19 4.04 -8.14
CA ILE A 133 -18.86 3.77 -9.42
C ILE A 133 -20.38 3.92 -9.33
N LYS A 134 -20.99 3.41 -8.25
CA LYS A 134 -22.44 3.53 -8.04
C LYS A 134 -22.88 4.99 -7.95
N VAL A 135 -22.17 5.81 -7.17
CA VAL A 135 -22.49 7.23 -7.02
C VAL A 135 -22.21 8.00 -8.33
N ALA A 136 -21.13 7.69 -9.03
CA ALA A 136 -20.85 8.31 -10.35
C ALA A 136 -21.98 8.10 -11.36
N ARG A 137 -22.69 6.96 -11.28
CA ARG A 137 -23.82 6.66 -12.18
C ARG A 137 -25.10 7.41 -11.81
N SER A 138 -25.28 7.80 -10.55
CA SER A 138 -26.48 8.50 -10.08
C SER A 138 -26.39 10.03 -10.15
N VAL A 139 -25.19 10.58 -10.28
CA VAL A 139 -24.97 12.03 -10.28
C VAL A 139 -25.09 12.59 -11.71
N PRO A 140 -25.99 13.56 -11.96
CA PRO A 140 -26.17 14.14 -13.29
C PRO A 140 -25.06 15.13 -13.66
N GLU A 141 -24.50 15.86 -12.68
CA GLU A 141 -23.48 16.86 -12.93
C GLU A 141 -22.17 16.21 -13.39
N LYS A 142 -21.70 16.61 -14.59
CA LYS A 142 -20.50 16.05 -15.21
C LYS A 142 -19.25 16.14 -14.32
N VAL A 143 -19.08 17.27 -13.60
CA VAL A 143 -17.91 17.51 -12.75
C VAL A 143 -17.83 16.48 -11.62
N TYR A 144 -18.90 16.33 -10.84
CA TYR A 144 -18.96 15.37 -9.73
C TYR A 144 -18.93 13.92 -10.24
N LYS A 145 -19.58 13.63 -11.37
CA LYS A 145 -19.50 12.32 -12.01
C LYS A 145 -18.06 11.93 -12.35
N THR A 146 -17.30 12.84 -12.98
CA THR A 146 -15.88 12.62 -13.26
C THR A 146 -15.09 12.43 -11.96
N ALA A 147 -15.38 13.21 -10.93
CA ALA A 147 -14.70 13.08 -9.64
C ALA A 147 -14.88 11.68 -9.02
N PHE A 148 -16.10 11.16 -9.00
CA PHE A 148 -16.36 9.80 -8.49
C PHE A 148 -15.70 8.72 -9.34
N TYR A 149 -15.66 8.85 -10.67
CA TYR A 149 -14.89 7.93 -11.50
C TYR A 149 -13.38 8.01 -11.24
N SER A 150 -12.84 9.19 -10.97
CA SER A 150 -11.43 9.35 -10.57
C SER A 150 -11.14 8.68 -9.22
N LEU A 151 -12.07 8.73 -8.26
CA LEU A 151 -11.97 7.97 -7.01
C LEU A 151 -12.05 6.46 -7.22
N ALA A 152 -12.89 5.99 -8.14
CA ALA A 152 -12.94 4.58 -8.51
C ALA A 152 -11.61 4.13 -9.16
N LEU A 153 -11.07 4.95 -10.07
CA LEU A 153 -9.78 4.72 -10.70
C LEU A 153 -8.65 4.68 -9.68
N MET A 154 -8.64 5.62 -8.72
CA MET A 154 -7.71 5.59 -7.60
C MET A 154 -7.75 4.26 -6.85
N ALA A 155 -8.96 3.82 -6.48
CA ALA A 155 -9.15 2.62 -5.67
C ALA A 155 -8.69 1.35 -6.41
N ILE A 156 -9.07 1.18 -7.68
CA ILE A 156 -8.62 0.02 -8.47
C ILE A 156 -7.11 0.06 -8.71
N SER A 157 -6.54 1.24 -8.94
CA SER A 157 -5.09 1.39 -9.11
C SER A 157 -4.33 0.95 -7.86
N PHE A 158 -4.79 1.29 -6.64
CA PHE A 158 -4.19 0.76 -5.41
C PHE A 158 -4.25 -0.76 -5.30
N ILE A 159 -5.34 -1.39 -5.76
CA ILE A 159 -5.43 -2.86 -5.81
C ILE A 159 -4.41 -3.41 -6.83
N PHE A 160 -4.29 -2.77 -8.00
CA PHE A 160 -3.30 -3.17 -9.01
C PHE A 160 -1.85 -3.00 -8.56
N VAL A 161 -1.53 -2.00 -7.72
CA VAL A 161 -0.20 -1.91 -7.10
C VAL A 161 0.15 -3.25 -6.43
N LEU A 162 -0.77 -3.83 -5.67
CA LEU A 162 -0.53 -5.09 -4.98
C LEU A 162 -0.51 -6.28 -5.93
N ILE A 163 -1.39 -6.33 -6.93
CA ILE A 163 -1.33 -7.42 -7.92
C ILE A 163 0.01 -7.43 -8.64
N PHE A 164 0.50 -6.27 -9.09
CA PHE A 164 1.77 -6.19 -9.79
C PHE A 164 2.97 -6.46 -8.87
N GLN A 165 2.96 -5.94 -7.64
CA GLN A 165 4.02 -6.24 -6.68
C GLN A 165 4.01 -7.71 -6.26
N PHE A 166 2.84 -8.37 -6.19
CA PHE A 166 2.74 -9.80 -5.91
C PHE A 166 3.42 -10.62 -7.00
N ILE A 167 3.09 -10.30 -8.26
CA ILE A 167 3.69 -10.97 -9.41
C ILE A 167 5.20 -10.74 -9.39
N ASP A 168 5.67 -9.51 -9.18
CA ASP A 168 7.11 -9.22 -9.04
C ASP A 168 7.77 -10.07 -7.94
N ARG A 169 7.10 -10.29 -6.79
CA ARG A 169 7.61 -11.15 -5.72
C ARG A 169 7.67 -12.62 -6.11
N ILE A 170 6.71 -13.13 -6.88
CA ILE A 170 6.80 -14.49 -7.43
C ILE A 170 8.08 -14.62 -8.28
N TYR A 171 8.36 -13.65 -9.14
CA TYR A 171 9.59 -13.67 -9.94
C TYR A 171 10.86 -13.60 -9.07
N VAL A 172 10.85 -12.83 -7.98
CA VAL A 172 11.98 -12.79 -7.03
C VAL A 172 12.22 -14.16 -6.40
N VAL A 173 11.15 -14.85 -5.98
CA VAL A 173 11.25 -16.22 -5.45
C VAL A 173 11.80 -17.19 -6.51
N LEU A 174 11.53 -16.95 -7.79
CA LEU A 174 12.07 -17.70 -8.92
C LEU A 174 13.50 -17.27 -9.35
N GLY A 175 14.17 -16.41 -8.58
CA GLY A 175 15.56 -16.00 -8.82
C GLY A 175 15.75 -14.67 -9.56
N SER A 176 14.68 -13.89 -9.78
CA SER A 176 14.78 -12.54 -10.36
C SER A 176 15.35 -11.52 -9.36
N PRO A 177 16.09 -10.49 -9.81
CA PRO A 177 16.59 -9.42 -8.94
C PRO A 177 15.51 -8.45 -8.42
N GLY A 178 14.22 -8.62 -8.76
CA GLY A 178 13.13 -7.78 -8.22
C GLY A 178 12.94 -6.42 -8.90
N TYR A 179 13.23 -6.37 -10.20
CA TYR A 179 12.99 -5.23 -11.10
C TYR A 179 12.27 -5.70 -12.36
N THR A 180 11.28 -6.58 -12.20
CA THR A 180 10.52 -7.05 -13.35
C THR A 180 9.67 -5.92 -13.92
N PRO A 181 9.15 -6.05 -15.16
CA PRO A 181 8.15 -5.11 -15.68
C PRO A 181 6.98 -4.86 -14.71
N PHE A 182 6.60 -5.86 -13.91
CA PHE A 182 5.54 -5.74 -12.91
C PHE A 182 5.88 -4.77 -11.78
N TYR A 183 7.15 -4.70 -11.34
CA TYR A 183 7.56 -3.67 -10.39
C TYR A 183 7.24 -2.26 -10.91
N PHE A 184 7.58 -1.99 -12.17
CA PHE A 184 7.35 -0.69 -12.81
C PHE A 184 5.86 -0.44 -13.08
N MET A 185 5.09 -1.45 -13.46
CA MET A 185 3.63 -1.34 -13.59
C MET A 185 2.97 -1.01 -12.24
N GLY A 186 3.48 -1.57 -11.14
CA GLY A 186 3.08 -1.18 -9.80
C GLY A 186 3.33 0.30 -9.52
N MET A 187 4.49 0.83 -9.90
CA MET A 187 4.80 2.26 -9.75
C MET A 187 3.91 3.15 -10.61
N VAL A 188 3.60 2.74 -11.85
CA VAL A 188 2.64 3.45 -12.72
C VAL A 188 1.26 3.47 -12.06
N ALA A 189 0.82 2.35 -11.47
CA ALA A 189 -0.44 2.29 -10.74
C ALA A 189 -0.45 3.23 -9.52
N VAL A 190 0.67 3.39 -8.80
CA VAL A 190 0.81 4.40 -7.73
C VAL A 190 0.62 5.82 -8.28
N VAL A 191 1.22 6.16 -9.42
CA VAL A 191 1.04 7.49 -10.03
C VAL A 191 -0.41 7.72 -10.41
N ILE A 192 -1.05 6.74 -11.05
CA ILE A 192 -2.47 6.82 -11.43
C ILE A 192 -3.34 6.97 -10.18
N SER A 193 -3.02 6.28 -9.08
CA SER A 193 -3.81 6.40 -7.85
C SER A 193 -3.71 7.79 -7.23
N ILE A 194 -2.53 8.40 -7.21
CA ILE A 194 -2.33 9.77 -6.74
C ILE A 194 -3.11 10.77 -7.61
N LEU A 195 -3.04 10.63 -8.94
CA LEU A 195 -3.78 11.48 -9.86
C LEU A 195 -5.29 11.32 -9.71
N GLY A 196 -5.77 10.08 -9.55
CA GLY A 196 -7.18 9.78 -9.31
C GLY A 196 -7.70 10.40 -8.01
N ALA A 197 -6.90 10.36 -6.94
CA ALA A 197 -7.22 10.99 -5.66
C ALA A 197 -7.29 12.54 -5.77
N TYR A 198 -6.34 13.14 -6.50
CA TYR A 198 -6.33 14.59 -6.73
C TYR A 198 -7.56 15.06 -7.52
N LEU A 199 -7.83 14.41 -8.67
CA LEU A 199 -8.96 14.75 -9.53
C LEU A 199 -10.31 14.40 -8.89
N GLY A 200 -10.36 13.36 -8.06
CA GLY A 200 -11.58 12.83 -7.48
C GLY A 200 -12.02 13.48 -6.17
N TYR A 201 -11.10 14.09 -5.42
CA TYR A 201 -11.42 14.65 -4.10
C TYR A 201 -10.87 16.06 -3.89
N ILE A 202 -9.62 16.33 -4.28
CA ILE A 202 -8.97 17.62 -3.98
C ILE A 202 -9.51 18.72 -4.89
N ARG A 203 -9.47 18.51 -6.21
CA ARG A 203 -9.87 19.52 -7.19
C ARG A 203 -11.35 19.93 -7.08
N PRO A 204 -12.33 18.99 -6.97
CA PRO A 204 -13.74 19.36 -6.82
C PRO A 204 -14.03 20.08 -5.50
N GLY A 205 -13.40 19.65 -4.39
CA GLY A 205 -13.58 20.31 -3.09
C GLY A 205 -12.92 21.68 -2.97
N ALA A 206 -11.96 22.00 -3.85
CA ALA A 206 -11.35 23.33 -3.94
C ALA A 206 -12.22 24.32 -4.72
N SER A 207 -13.08 23.85 -5.63
CA SER A 207 -14.02 24.69 -6.39
C SER A 207 -15.35 24.99 -5.67
N GLU A 208 -15.60 24.37 -4.52
CA GLU A 208 -16.76 24.64 -3.66
C GLU A 208 -16.50 25.74 -2.61
N LYS A 209 -15.30 26.33 -2.60
CA LYS A 209 -14.95 27.48 -1.74
C LYS A 209 -14.94 28.77 -2.54
#